data_AF-A0A166DB87-F1
#
_entry.id   AF-A0A166DB87-F1
#
_cell.length_a   1.000
_cell.length_b   1.000
_cell.length_c   1.000
_cell.angle_alpha   90.00
_cell.angle_beta   90.00
_cell.angle_gamma   90.00
#
_symmetry.space_group_name_H-M   'P 1'
#
loop_
_entity.id
_entity.type
_entity.pdbx_description
1 polymer ?
#
loop_
_entity_poly.entity_id
_entity_poly.type
_entity_poly.pdbx_seq_one_letter_code
_entity_poly.pdbx_strand_id
1 'polypeptide(L)'
;YGGGLGGGGGASGMPTPNYPPIVHTTDATTKLNDRVRRRCFNCCTTDTSTWRRSNLSPGKVLCNKCGLFERTHSRPRPDQFPHRRGSM
;
A
#
# COMPACT_ATOMS: atom_id res chain seq x y z
N TYR A 1 -44.31 22.52 -22.88
CA TYR A 1 -43.00 22.80 -22.27
C TYR A 1 -42.29 21.44 -22.18
N GLY A 2 -41.47 21.07 -23.16
CA GLY A 2 -40.05 21.44 -23.24
C GLY A 2 -39.27 20.61 -22.21
N GLY A 3 -38.33 19.73 -22.54
CA GLY A 3 -37.64 19.37 -23.77
C GLY A 3 -36.55 18.36 -23.37
N GLY A 4 -36.20 17.44 -24.27
CA GLY A 4 -35.11 16.50 -24.04
C GLY A 4 -33.73 17.16 -24.17
N LEU A 5 -32.76 16.63 -23.42
CA LEU A 5 -31.30 16.73 -23.59
C LEU A 5 -30.75 15.45 -22.93
N GLY A 6 -29.92 14.59 -23.50
CA GLY A 6 -29.02 14.71 -24.64
C GLY A 6 -27.64 14.19 -24.22
N GLY A 7 -27.11 13.22 -24.97
CA GLY A 7 -25.70 12.84 -25.00
C GLY A 7 -25.20 12.00 -23.81
N GLY A 8 -24.51 10.89 -23.98
CA GLY A 8 -23.53 10.60 -25.01
C GLY A 8 -22.17 10.52 -24.32
N GLY A 9 -21.61 9.32 -24.24
CA GLY A 9 -20.32 9.11 -23.59
C GLY A 9 -20.07 7.65 -23.34
N GLY A 10 -19.99 6.87 -24.43
CA GLY A 10 -19.39 5.55 -24.37
C GLY A 10 -17.99 5.72 -23.78
N ALA A 11 -17.77 5.16 -22.59
CA ALA A 11 -16.43 4.82 -22.16
C ALA A 11 -15.97 3.70 -23.10
N SER A 12 -15.42 4.08 -24.24
CA SER A 12 -14.59 3.22 -25.07
C SER A 12 -13.57 2.61 -24.14
N GLY A 13 -13.79 1.32 -23.85
CA GLY A 13 -12.90 0.51 -23.05
C GLY A 13 -11.53 0.53 -23.71
N MET A 14 -10.62 1.31 -23.15
CA MET A 14 -9.21 1.14 -23.43
C MET A 14 -8.87 -0.29 -22.99
N PRO A 15 -8.24 -1.12 -23.83
CA PRO A 15 -7.73 -2.39 -23.38
C PRO A 15 -6.61 -2.09 -22.38
N THR A 16 -6.94 -2.09 -21.09
CA THR A 16 -5.92 -2.11 -20.05
C THR A 16 -5.07 -3.34 -20.33
N PRO A 17 -3.75 -3.23 -20.44
CA PRO A 17 -2.92 -4.40 -20.62
C PRO A 17 -3.22 -5.34 -19.45
N ASN A 18 -3.63 -6.57 -19.79
CA ASN A 18 -4.14 -7.58 -18.88
C ASN A 18 -3.01 -8.16 -18.02
N TYR A 19 -2.28 -7.28 -17.31
CA TYR A 19 -1.34 -7.66 -16.27
C TYR A 19 -2.15 -7.81 -14.99
N PRO A 20 -2.09 -8.98 -14.33
CA PRO A 20 -2.76 -9.16 -13.06
C PRO A 20 -2.22 -8.11 -12.06
N PRO A 21 -3.08 -7.49 -11.24
CA PRO A 21 -2.67 -6.42 -10.35
C PRO A 21 -1.67 -6.92 -9.31
N ILE A 22 -0.68 -6.08 -8.97
CA ILE A 22 0.23 -6.34 -7.86
C ILE A 22 -0.57 -6.28 -6.55
N VAL A 23 -0.57 -7.37 -5.80
CA VAL A 23 -1.18 -7.48 -4.48
C VAL A 23 -0.18 -7.04 -3.43
N HIS A 24 -0.66 -6.22 -2.49
CA HIS A 24 0.15 -5.75 -1.38
C HIS A 24 -0.26 -6.43 -0.07
N THR A 25 0.67 -7.11 0.57
CA THR A 25 0.43 -7.80 1.84
C THR A 25 1.12 -7.08 3.01
N THR A 26 0.39 -6.93 4.12
CA THR A 26 0.95 -6.48 5.39
C THR A 26 1.37 -7.64 6.29
N ASP A 27 1.20 -8.87 5.83
CA ASP A 27 1.50 -10.07 6.59
C ASP A 27 2.97 -10.48 6.43
N ALA A 28 3.61 -10.81 7.54
CA ALA A 28 5.04 -11.11 7.62
C ALA A 28 5.36 -12.58 7.29
N THR A 29 4.35 -13.42 7.09
CA THR A 29 4.47 -14.84 6.72
C THR A 29 4.18 -15.08 5.24
N THR A 30 3.49 -14.14 4.59
CA THR A 30 3.15 -14.22 3.18
C THR A 30 4.41 -14.33 2.32
N LYS A 31 4.44 -15.38 1.49
CA LYS A 31 5.51 -15.57 0.49
C LYS A 31 5.40 -14.48 -0.57
N LEU A 32 6.50 -13.76 -0.79
CA LEU A 32 6.55 -12.77 -1.86
C LEU A 32 6.89 -13.43 -3.19
N ASN A 33 6.33 -12.86 -4.24
CA ASN A 33 6.67 -13.16 -5.62
C ASN A 33 6.55 -11.85 -6.42
N ASP A 34 6.72 -11.92 -7.73
CA ASP A 34 6.62 -10.76 -8.63
C ASP A 34 5.29 -9.99 -8.49
N ARG A 35 4.21 -10.69 -8.11
CA ARG A 35 2.86 -10.14 -7.98
C ARG A 35 2.47 -9.80 -6.54
N VAL A 36 3.18 -10.28 -5.54
CA VAL A 36 2.86 -10.09 -4.12
C VAL A 36 4.02 -9.36 -3.46
N ARG A 37 3.80 -8.07 -3.16
CA ARG A 37 4.80 -7.19 -2.55
C ARG A 37 4.40 -6.86 -1.11
N ARG A 38 5.39 -6.66 -0.25
CA ARG A 38 5.14 -6.21 1.12
C ARG A 38 4.68 -4.76 1.15
N ARG A 39 3.84 -4.46 2.13
CA ARG A 39 3.39 -3.12 2.49
C ARG A 39 3.50 -2.99 4.00
N CYS A 40 4.02 -1.85 4.46
CA CYS A 40 4.10 -1.57 5.88
C CYS A 40 2.70 -1.49 6.48
N PHE A 41 2.45 -2.22 7.56
CA PHE A 41 1.17 -2.20 8.28
C PHE A 41 0.85 -0.83 8.90
N ASN A 42 1.87 -0.07 9.33
CA ASN A 42 1.68 1.22 9.99
C ASN A 42 1.61 2.41 9.03
N CYS A 43 2.53 2.53 8.06
CA CYS A 43 2.63 3.71 7.19
C CYS A 43 2.39 3.42 5.71
N CYS A 44 1.97 2.20 5.37
CA CYS A 44 1.63 1.79 4.00
C CYS A 44 2.75 1.90 2.95
N THR A 45 3.99 2.23 3.34
CA THR A 45 5.10 2.23 2.37
C THR A 45 5.31 0.83 1.80
N THR A 46 5.54 0.76 0.49
CA THR A 46 5.94 -0.45 -0.24
C THR A 46 7.42 -0.43 -0.59
N ASP A 47 8.09 0.69 -0.31
CA ASP A 47 9.51 0.89 -0.48
C ASP A 47 10.18 1.05 0.88
N THR A 48 11.17 0.20 1.13
CA THR A 48 11.96 0.20 2.36
C THR A 48 13.20 -0.65 2.14
N SER A 49 14.33 -0.20 2.69
CA SER A 49 15.59 -0.95 2.64
C SER A 49 15.51 -2.27 3.40
N THR A 50 14.69 -2.33 4.45
CA THR A 50 14.53 -3.54 5.27
C THR A 50 13.11 -3.63 5.79
N TRP A 51 12.57 -4.85 5.75
CA TRP A 51 11.28 -5.19 6.35
C TRP A 51 11.50 -5.76 7.75
N ARG A 52 10.74 -5.28 8.74
CA ARG A 52 10.78 -5.73 10.14
C ARG A 52 9.44 -6.35 10.52
N ARG A 53 9.44 -7.28 11.48
CA ARG A 53 8.20 -7.79 12.09
C ARG A 53 7.72 -6.80 13.16
N SER A 54 6.41 -6.58 13.25
CA SER A 54 5.84 -5.77 14.32
C SER A 54 5.92 -6.53 15.65
N ASN A 55 6.26 -5.80 16.71
CA ASN A 55 6.23 -6.32 18.07
C ASN A 55 4.85 -6.11 18.72
N LEU A 56 4.13 -5.08 18.28
CA LEU A 56 2.80 -4.72 18.79
C LEU A 56 1.68 -5.48 18.09
N SER A 57 1.87 -5.87 16.83
CA SER A 57 0.91 -6.62 16.02
C SER A 57 1.57 -7.87 15.45
N PRO A 58 1.58 -8.99 16.20
CA PRO A 58 2.17 -10.25 15.76
C PRO A 58 1.70 -10.64 14.36
N GLY A 59 2.62 -11.12 13.52
CA GLY A 59 2.33 -11.49 12.14
C GLY A 59 2.26 -10.31 11.16
N LYS A 60 2.31 -9.06 11.62
CA LYS A 60 2.37 -7.89 10.71
C LYS A 60 3.80 -7.52 10.35
N VAL A 61 3.97 -7.00 9.13
CA VAL A 61 5.25 -6.48 8.62
C VAL A 61 5.25 -4.95 8.61
N LEU A 62 6.39 -4.38 8.96
CA LEU A 62 6.65 -2.96 9.04
C LEU A 62 7.87 -2.59 8.20
N CYS A 63 7.92 -1.34 7.75
CA CYS A 63 9.16 -0.79 7.21
C CYS A 63 10.21 -0.58 8.31
N ASN A 64 11.45 -0.30 7.92
CA ASN A 64 12.54 -0.12 8.87
C ASN A 64 12.24 0.98 9.89
N LYS A 65 11.72 2.13 9.44
CA LYS A 65 11.45 3.27 10.33
C LYS A 65 10.33 3.00 11.33
N CYS A 66 9.23 2.38 10.90
CA CYS A 66 8.11 2.04 11.79
C CYS A 66 8.49 0.92 12.77
N GLY A 67 9.19 -0.12 12.31
CA GLY A 67 9.63 -1.21 13.19
C GLY A 67 10.67 -0.76 14.22
N LEU A 68 11.57 0.17 13.86
CA LEU A 68 12.48 0.77 14.83
C LEU A 68 11.73 1.64 15.85
N PHE A 69 10.77 2.44 15.39
CA PHE A 69 9.98 3.29 16.28
C PHE A 69 9.20 2.47 17.31
N GLU A 70 8.53 1.38 16.89
CA GLU A 70 7.83 0.47 17.81
C GLU A 70 8.77 -0.13 18.85
N ARG A 71 9.98 -0.54 18.47
CA ARG A 71 10.95 -1.12 19.42
C ARG A 71 11.45 -0.12 20.45
N THR A 72 11.65 1.15 20.05
CA THR A 72 12.19 2.18 20.94
C THR A 72 11.12 2.80 21.83
N HIS A 73 9.91 3.00 21.31
CA HIS A 73 8.86 3.75 22.02
C HIS A 73 7.70 2.87 22.51
N SER A 74 7.70 1.57 22.16
CA SER A 74 6.63 0.62 22.50
C SER A 74 5.22 1.08 22.08
N ARG A 75 5.14 1.93 21.05
CA ARG A 75 3.89 2.46 20.49
C ARG A 75 4.00 2.59 18.96
N PRO A 76 2.88 2.56 18.22
CA PRO A 76 2.91 2.75 16.77
C PRO A 76 3.42 4.14 16.41
N ARG A 77 4.10 4.25 15.26
CA ARG A 77 4.59 5.55 14.76
C ARG A 77 3.39 6.43 14.40
N PRO A 78 3.31 7.67 14.92
CA PRO A 78 2.25 8.59 14.55
C PRO A 78 2.40 9.03 13.08
N ASP A 79 1.27 9.16 12.39
CA ASP A 79 1.18 9.57 10.98
C ASP A 79 1.36 11.09 10.82
N GLN A 80 2.46 11.64 11.34
CA GLN A 80 2.68 13.09 11.25
C GLN A 80 3.30 13.51 9.91
N PHE A 81 3.87 12.57 9.17
CA PHE A 81 4.47 12.85 7.86
C PHE A 81 4.20 11.66 6.94
N PRO A 82 3.13 11.70 6.11
CA PRO A 82 2.99 10.73 5.04
C PRO A 82 4.26 10.77 4.21
N HIS A 83 4.87 9.60 4.01
CA HIS A 83 6.03 9.48 3.13
C HIS A 83 5.62 10.06 1.78
N ARG A 84 6.19 11.23 1.44
CA ARG A 84 6.01 11.87 0.13
C ARG A 84 6.21 10.79 -0.91
N ARG A 85 5.18 10.56 -1.74
CA ARG A 85 5.20 9.66 -2.89
C ARG A 85 6.39 10.03 -3.79
N GLY A 86 7.52 9.38 -3.58
CA GLY A 86 8.65 9.32 -4.51
C GLY A 86 9.08 7.85 -4.50
N SER A 87 9.12 7.11 -5.59
CA SER A 87 9.41 7.54 -6.96
C SER A 87 8.59 6.70 -7.95
N MET A 88 7.98 7.36 -8.93
CA MET A 88 7.80 6.76 -10.26
C MET A 88 9.16 6.72 -10.95
#